data_AF-A0AAE3ZZ69-F1
#
_entry.id   AF-A0AAE3ZZ69-F1
#
_cell.length_a   1.000
_cell.length_b   1.000
_cell.length_c   1.000
_cell.angle_alpha   90.00
_cell.angle_beta   90.00
_cell.angle_gamma   90.00
#
_symmetry.space_group_name_H-M   'P 1'
#
loop_
_entity.id
_entity.type
_entity.pdbx_description
1 polymer ?
#
loop_
_entity_poly.entity_id
_entity_poly.type
_entity_poly.pdbx_seq_one_letter_code
_entity_poly.pdbx_strand_id
1 'polypeptide(L)'
;MDVNGLLPGARTPADYLRIVDDPRLDDGGLLELARSPYSFVRLAVARQRRAGTAHLLALLDGELTGWDDNKLLFLIAGHPRADRHVLLAVLHRVAGLLNRPGRRPYAAACTLAGRSALTPDEIRTLAHLPGASRRMRRGLNTALAARTTAA
;
A
#
# COMPACT_ATOMS: atom_id res chain seq x y z
N MET A 1 15.05 -4.60 -19.13
CA MET A 1 16.31 -3.88 -18.87
C MET A 1 16.45 -3.70 -17.37
N ASP A 2 17.60 -4.08 -16.82
CA ASP A 2 17.91 -4.01 -15.37
C ASP A 2 18.06 -2.55 -14.89
N VAL A 3 17.74 -2.29 -13.62
CA VAL A 3 17.81 -0.98 -12.95
C VAL A 3 19.23 -0.39 -13.08
N ASN A 4 20.26 -1.23 -12.95
CA ASN A 4 21.66 -0.79 -13.03
C ASN A 4 22.08 -0.33 -14.44
N GLY A 5 21.39 -0.80 -15.49
CA GLY A 5 21.62 -0.33 -16.86
C GLY A 5 20.98 1.02 -17.17
N LEU A 6 20.03 1.45 -16.34
CA LEU A 6 19.28 2.71 -16.51
C LEU A 6 19.76 3.84 -15.60
N LEU A 7 20.45 3.51 -14.50
CA LEU A 7 20.97 4.49 -13.55
C LEU A 7 22.33 5.04 -13.99
N PRO A 8 22.54 6.38 -13.95
CA PRO A 8 23.87 6.97 -14.11
C PRO A 8 24.80 6.60 -12.95
N GLY A 9 26.11 6.72 -13.17
CA GLY A 9 27.14 6.43 -12.15
C GLY A 9 27.03 7.31 -10.89
N ALA A 10 26.62 8.58 -11.06
CA ALA A 10 26.21 9.45 -9.96
C ALA A 10 24.67 9.45 -9.86
N ARG A 11 24.12 8.91 -8.78
CA ARG A 11 22.68 8.68 -8.61
C ARG A 11 22.04 9.78 -7.77
N THR A 12 21.01 10.43 -8.29
CA THR A 12 20.17 11.38 -7.55
C THR A 12 18.78 10.78 -7.29
N PRO A 13 18.02 11.30 -6.29
CA PRO A 13 16.62 10.89 -6.10
C PRO A 13 15.76 11.04 -7.36
N ALA A 14 16.02 12.07 -8.18
CA ALA A 14 15.31 12.30 -9.43
C ALA A 14 15.55 11.20 -10.46
N ASP A 15 16.74 10.59 -10.46
CA ASP A 15 17.07 9.51 -11.39
C ASP A 15 16.26 8.25 -11.11
N TYR A 16 16.09 7.89 -9.84
CA TYR A 16 15.22 6.77 -9.47
C TYR A 16 13.77 6.99 -9.87
N LEU A 17 13.23 8.20 -9.64
CA LEU A 17 11.85 8.52 -10.01
C LEU A 17 11.65 8.45 -11.53
N ARG A 18 12.61 8.96 -12.31
CA ARG A 18 12.59 8.87 -13.77
C ARG A 18 12.56 7.44 -14.26
N ILE A 19 13.31 6.54 -13.62
CA ILE A 19 13.37 5.12 -13.98
C ILE A 19 12.06 4.41 -13.65
N VAL A 20 11.46 4.70 -12.50
CA VAL A 20 10.15 4.12 -12.14
C VAL A 20 9.09 4.43 -13.21
N ASP A 21 9.15 5.63 -13.79
CA ASP A 21 8.27 6.08 -14.87
C ASP A 21 8.73 5.63 -16.27
N ASP A 22 9.93 5.07 -16.43
CA ASP A 22 10.45 4.66 -17.73
C ASP A 22 9.69 3.44 -18.26
N PRO A 23 9.02 3.52 -19.44
CA PRO A 23 8.27 2.40 -20.01
C PRO A 23 9.16 1.21 -20.40
N ARG A 24 10.47 1.40 -20.54
CA ARG A 24 11.46 0.35 -20.88
C ARG A 24 11.91 -0.47 -19.67
N LEU A 25 11.65 0.02 -18.46
CA LEU A 25 11.87 -0.75 -17.24
C LEU A 25 11.01 -2.02 -17.29
N ASP A 26 11.64 -3.17 -17.15
CA ASP A 26 10.93 -4.45 -17.17
C ASP A 26 10.34 -4.78 -15.79
N ASP A 27 9.61 -5.90 -15.74
CA ASP A 27 8.95 -6.38 -14.52
C ASP A 27 9.96 -6.68 -13.40
N GLY A 28 11.11 -7.27 -13.76
CA GLY A 28 12.19 -7.56 -12.82
C GLY A 28 12.78 -6.31 -12.18
N GLY A 29 13.07 -5.27 -12.98
CA GLY A 29 13.57 -4.01 -12.48
C GLY A 29 12.53 -3.25 -11.65
N LEU A 30 11.25 -3.31 -12.01
CA LEU A 30 10.17 -2.74 -11.19
C LEU A 30 10.05 -3.46 -9.83
N LEU A 31 10.25 -4.79 -9.82
CA LEU A 31 10.27 -5.59 -8.60
C LEU A 31 11.48 -5.27 -7.71
N GLU A 32 12.65 -5.01 -8.30
CA GLU A 32 13.81 -4.53 -7.54
C GLU A 32 13.54 -3.17 -6.90
N LEU A 33 12.97 -2.21 -7.66
CA LEU A 33 12.61 -0.90 -7.13
C LEU A 33 11.54 -0.97 -6.03
N ALA A 34 10.63 -1.97 -6.09
CA ALA A 34 9.65 -2.21 -5.03
C ALA A 34 10.32 -2.56 -3.68
N ARG A 35 11.53 -3.13 -3.71
CA ARG A 35 12.33 -3.49 -2.52
C ARG A 35 13.35 -2.42 -2.14
N SER A 36 13.35 -1.28 -2.81
CA SER A 36 14.29 -0.20 -2.59
C SER A 36 14.31 0.26 -1.11
N PRO A 37 15.49 0.55 -0.53
CA PRO A 37 15.57 1.09 0.83
C PRO A 37 14.96 2.50 0.95
N TYR A 38 14.71 3.16 -0.18
CA TYR A 38 14.21 4.52 -0.23
C TYR A 38 12.68 4.57 -0.27
N SER A 39 12.06 5.22 0.72
CA SER A 39 10.60 5.35 0.80
C SER A 39 10.00 6.05 -0.42
N PHE A 40 10.66 7.09 -0.95
CA PHE A 40 10.18 7.82 -2.12
C PHE A 40 10.12 6.94 -3.39
N VAL A 41 11.04 5.97 -3.53
CA VAL A 41 11.03 5.00 -4.64
C VAL A 41 9.89 4.03 -4.47
N ARG A 42 9.73 3.43 -3.28
CA ARG A 42 8.61 2.52 -2.98
C ARG A 42 7.24 3.18 -3.20
N LEU A 43 7.08 4.43 -2.77
CA LEU A 43 5.87 5.22 -2.99
C LEU A 43 5.63 5.52 -4.48
N ALA A 44 6.69 5.70 -5.28
CA ALA A 44 6.56 5.88 -6.72
C ALA A 44 6.11 4.58 -7.40
N VAL A 45 6.71 3.43 -7.05
CA VAL A 45 6.31 2.11 -7.55
C VAL A 45 4.85 1.80 -7.20
N ALA A 46 4.40 2.10 -5.98
CA ALA A 46 3.03 1.88 -5.54
C ALA A 46 1.96 2.66 -6.35
N ARG A 47 2.36 3.70 -7.10
CA ARG A 47 1.49 4.49 -7.97
C ARG A 47 1.46 3.97 -9.41
N GLN A 48 2.39 3.10 -9.79
CA GLN A 48 2.50 2.61 -11.14
C GLN A 48 1.33 1.66 -11.45
N ARG A 49 0.47 2.04 -12.41
CA ARG A 49 -0.67 1.20 -12.83
C ARG A 49 -0.24 -0.18 -13.33
N ARG A 50 1.00 -0.32 -13.79
CA ARG A 50 1.59 -1.59 -14.21
C ARG A 50 1.98 -2.51 -13.06
N ALA A 51 2.14 -1.99 -11.83
CA ALA A 51 2.49 -2.79 -10.66
C ALA A 51 1.45 -3.90 -10.41
N GLY A 52 1.85 -5.15 -10.63
CA GLY A 52 1.07 -6.35 -10.34
C GLY A 52 1.24 -6.84 -8.90
N THR A 53 0.57 -7.95 -8.57
CA THR A 53 0.57 -8.61 -7.25
C THR A 53 1.97 -8.75 -6.64
N ALA A 54 2.94 -9.28 -7.39
CA ALA A 54 4.31 -9.50 -6.89
C ALA A 54 4.98 -8.20 -6.40
N HIS A 55 4.84 -7.11 -7.16
CA HIS A 55 5.37 -5.79 -6.81
C HIS A 55 4.69 -5.23 -5.56
N LEU A 56 3.36 -5.32 -5.49
CA LEU A 56 2.57 -4.81 -4.37
C LEU A 56 2.88 -5.57 -3.08
N LEU A 57 3.13 -6.87 -3.14
CA LEU A 57 3.60 -7.66 -2.01
C LEU A 57 5.04 -7.30 -1.61
N ALA A 58 5.95 -7.16 -2.58
CA ALA A 58 7.32 -6.73 -2.30
C ALA A 58 7.39 -5.34 -1.66
N LEU A 59 6.45 -4.44 -1.99
CA LEU A 59 6.30 -3.15 -1.32
C LEU A 59 5.89 -3.27 0.15
N LEU A 60 5.34 -4.40 0.61
CA LEU A 60 5.02 -4.63 2.01
C LEU A 60 6.21 -5.22 2.79
N ASP A 61 7.26 -5.63 2.11
CA ASP A 61 8.48 -6.13 2.75
C ASP A 61 9.30 -4.96 3.33
N GLY A 62 9.64 -5.08 4.61
CA GLY A 62 10.41 -4.07 5.36
C GLY A 62 9.57 -2.92 5.93
N GLU A 63 10.12 -2.22 6.91
CA GLU A 63 9.44 -1.11 7.59
C GLU A 63 9.85 0.25 7.01
N LEU A 64 8.88 1.13 6.81
CA LEU A 64 9.12 2.55 6.54
C LEU A 64 8.87 3.41 7.79
N THR A 65 9.29 4.67 7.72
CA THR A 65 8.94 5.64 8.76
C THR A 65 7.41 5.80 8.85
N GLY A 66 6.90 6.24 10.00
CA GLY A 66 5.46 6.19 10.27
C GLY A 66 4.54 6.88 9.28
N TRP A 67 4.98 7.99 8.69
CA TRP A 67 4.16 8.71 7.70
C TRP A 67 4.21 8.02 6.34
N ASP A 68 5.40 7.61 5.90
CA ASP A 68 5.59 6.90 4.62
C ASP A 68 4.90 5.53 4.63
N ASP A 69 4.92 4.81 5.74
CA ASP A 69 4.25 3.51 5.90
C ASP A 69 2.73 3.65 5.76
N ASN A 70 2.11 4.63 6.44
CA ASN A 70 0.67 4.89 6.31
C ASN A 70 0.28 5.27 4.87
N LYS A 71 1.10 6.09 4.20
CA LYS A 71 0.87 6.51 2.82
C LYS A 71 1.02 5.35 1.84
N LEU A 72 2.02 4.48 2.06
CA LEU A 72 2.25 3.30 1.24
C LEU A 72 1.07 2.32 1.34
N LEU A 73 0.61 2.01 2.56
CA LEU A 73 -0.54 1.13 2.79
C LEU A 73 -1.81 1.68 2.15
N PHE A 74 -2.01 2.99 2.20
CA PHE A 74 -3.13 3.64 1.51
C PHE A 74 -3.06 3.46 -0.01
N LEU A 75 -1.88 3.67 -0.62
CA LEU A 75 -1.69 3.49 -2.07
C LEU A 75 -1.94 2.04 -2.50
N ILE A 76 -1.40 1.06 -1.75
CA ILE A 76 -1.57 -0.37 -2.07
C ILE A 76 -3.03 -0.79 -1.90
N ALA A 77 -3.70 -0.38 -0.81
CA ALA A 77 -5.12 -0.70 -0.58
C ALA A 77 -6.04 -0.17 -1.69
N GLY A 78 -5.70 1.00 -2.27
CA GLY A 78 -6.44 1.63 -3.35
C GLY A 78 -6.02 1.19 -4.76
N HIS A 79 -4.98 0.36 -4.88
CA HIS A 79 -4.42 0.04 -6.19
C HIS A 79 -5.41 -0.79 -7.03
N PRO A 80 -5.64 -0.45 -8.31
CA PRO A 80 -6.63 -1.14 -9.14
C PRO A 80 -6.29 -2.62 -9.35
N ARG A 81 -4.99 -2.97 -9.35
CA ARG A 81 -4.50 -4.36 -9.46
C ARG A 81 -4.26 -5.06 -8.12
N ALA A 82 -4.62 -4.44 -6.98
CA ALA A 82 -4.55 -5.14 -5.69
C ALA A 82 -5.65 -6.21 -5.62
N ASP A 83 -5.23 -7.45 -5.82
CA ASP A 83 -6.06 -8.63 -5.65
C ASP A 83 -6.34 -8.93 -4.16
N ARG A 84 -7.13 -9.96 -3.89
CA ARG A 84 -7.48 -10.34 -2.53
C ARG A 84 -6.26 -10.66 -1.67
N HIS A 85 -5.23 -11.29 -2.23
CA HIS A 85 -4.03 -11.67 -1.48
C HIS A 85 -3.26 -10.42 -1.01
N VAL A 86 -3.07 -9.45 -1.91
CA VAL A 86 -2.48 -8.14 -1.56
C VAL A 86 -3.31 -7.43 -0.50
N LEU A 87 -4.64 -7.39 -0.67
CA LEU A 87 -5.53 -6.69 0.26
C LEU A 87 -5.54 -7.31 1.66
N LEU A 88 -5.46 -8.63 1.76
CA LEU A 88 -5.30 -9.32 3.04
C LEU A 88 -3.95 -9.01 3.69
N ALA A 89 -2.85 -8.97 2.91
CA ALA A 89 -1.54 -8.59 3.43
C ALA A 89 -1.55 -7.16 4.00
N VAL A 90 -2.19 -6.22 3.31
CA VAL A 90 -2.38 -4.85 3.82
C VAL A 90 -3.25 -4.85 5.08
N LEU A 91 -4.34 -5.63 5.11
CA LEU A 91 -5.20 -5.76 6.28
C LEU A 91 -4.42 -6.22 7.51
N HIS A 92 -3.60 -7.27 7.38
CA HIS A 92 -2.74 -7.77 8.45
C HIS A 92 -1.74 -6.72 8.93
N ARG A 93 -1.10 -5.98 8.01
CA ARG A 93 -0.16 -4.91 8.38
C ARG A 93 -0.86 -3.77 9.13
N VAL A 94 -2.04 -3.35 8.65
CA VAL A 94 -2.88 -2.33 9.32
C VAL A 94 -3.28 -2.78 10.73
N ALA A 95 -3.69 -4.04 10.90
CA ALA A 95 -4.01 -4.59 12.21
C ALA A 95 -2.79 -4.56 13.15
N GLY A 96 -1.61 -4.98 12.67
CA GLY A 96 -0.36 -4.91 13.41
C GLY A 96 0.00 -3.48 13.85
N LEU A 97 -0.21 -2.49 12.98
CA LEU A 97 -0.01 -1.09 13.32
C LEU A 97 -1.01 -0.58 14.37
N LEU A 98 -2.29 -0.97 14.28
CA LEU A 98 -3.30 -0.57 15.26
C LEU A 98 -3.07 -1.14 16.66
N ASN A 99 -2.28 -2.22 16.78
CA ASN A 99 -1.84 -2.73 18.08
C ASN A 99 -0.67 -1.93 18.68
N ARG A 100 0.01 -1.08 17.90
CA ARG A 100 1.13 -0.26 18.35
C ARG A 100 0.64 1.14 18.76
N PRO A 101 1.08 1.70 19.90
CA PRO A 101 0.70 3.04 20.32
C PRO A 101 1.16 4.11 19.32
N GLY A 102 0.37 5.17 19.16
CA GLY A 102 0.69 6.32 18.31
C GLY A 102 0.57 6.10 16.79
N ARG A 103 0.31 4.87 16.33
CA ARG A 103 0.10 4.58 14.89
C ARG A 103 -1.36 4.80 14.50
N ARG A 104 -1.59 5.36 13.31
CA ARG A 104 -2.92 5.75 12.81
C ARG A 104 -3.08 5.47 11.31
N PRO A 105 -3.11 4.19 10.86
CA PRO A 105 -3.25 3.81 9.45
C PRO A 105 -4.69 3.97 8.92
N TYR A 106 -5.37 5.07 9.26
CA TYR A 106 -6.83 5.20 9.08
C TYR A 106 -7.24 5.31 7.62
N ALA A 107 -6.44 6.00 6.79
CA ALA A 107 -6.70 6.11 5.36
C ALA A 107 -6.67 4.72 4.68
N ALA A 108 -5.68 3.89 5.01
CA ALA A 108 -5.60 2.51 4.52
C ALA A 108 -6.79 1.67 5.01
N ALA A 109 -7.12 1.73 6.31
CA ALA A 109 -8.26 1.00 6.87
C ALA A 109 -9.59 1.35 6.19
N CYS A 110 -9.89 2.64 5.99
CA CYS A 110 -11.09 3.08 5.27
C CYS A 110 -11.07 2.69 3.80
N THR A 111 -9.90 2.69 3.16
CA THR A 111 -9.77 2.26 1.76
C THR A 111 -10.03 0.77 1.61
N LEU A 112 -9.47 -0.07 2.49
CA LEU A 112 -9.79 -1.50 2.56
C LEU A 112 -11.29 -1.73 2.75
N ALA A 113 -11.95 -0.93 3.60
CA ALA A 113 -13.39 -0.98 3.81
C ALA A 113 -14.23 -0.61 2.58
N GLY A 114 -13.64 -0.12 1.48
CA GLY A 114 -14.30 0.03 0.17
C GLY A 114 -14.06 -1.11 -0.83
N ARG A 115 -13.13 -2.03 -0.56
CA ARG A 115 -12.74 -3.12 -1.48
C ARG A 115 -13.63 -4.37 -1.40
N SER A 116 -14.42 -4.64 -2.44
CA SER A 116 -15.33 -5.80 -2.53
C SER A 116 -14.64 -7.17 -2.40
N ALA A 117 -13.35 -7.26 -2.71
CA ALA A 117 -12.56 -8.48 -2.54
C ALA A 117 -12.31 -8.89 -1.07
N LEU A 118 -12.62 -8.02 -0.10
CA LEU A 118 -12.59 -8.32 1.34
C LEU A 118 -14.01 -8.38 1.89
N THR A 119 -14.29 -9.34 2.77
CA THR A 119 -15.61 -9.44 3.39
C THR A 119 -15.81 -8.32 4.43
N PRO A 120 -17.06 -7.89 4.69
CA PRO A 120 -17.34 -6.93 5.75
C PRO A 120 -16.83 -7.38 7.12
N ASP A 121 -16.88 -8.68 7.43
CA ASP A 121 -16.45 -9.22 8.73
C ASP A 121 -14.94 -9.14 8.90
N GLU A 122 -14.16 -9.45 7.86
CA GLU A 122 -12.70 -9.25 7.86
C GLU A 122 -12.32 -7.82 8.23
N ILE A 123 -13.04 -6.83 7.67
CA ILE A 123 -12.80 -5.41 7.94
C ILE A 123 -13.24 -5.02 9.35
N ARG A 124 -14.37 -5.54 9.83
CA ARG A 124 -14.91 -5.21 11.16
C ARG A 124 -13.94 -5.57 12.29
N THR A 125 -13.11 -6.60 12.12
CA THR A 125 -12.06 -6.95 13.09
C THR A 125 -11.18 -5.76 13.47
N LEU A 126 -10.88 -4.86 12.53
CA LEU A 126 -10.06 -3.67 12.79
C LEU A 126 -10.68 -2.71 13.82
N ALA A 127 -12.02 -2.66 13.92
CA ALA A 127 -12.71 -1.75 14.82
C ALA A 127 -12.52 -2.12 16.31
N HIS A 128 -12.17 -3.39 16.58
CA HIS A 128 -11.98 -3.93 17.91
C HIS A 128 -10.54 -3.79 18.42
N LEU A 129 -9.61 -3.33 17.57
CA LEU A 129 -8.20 -3.18 17.96
C LEU A 129 -7.97 -1.93 18.84
N PRO A 130 -6.95 -1.94 19.72
CA PRO A 130 -6.71 -0.85 20.68
C PRO A 130 -6.51 0.53 20.03
N GLY A 131 -5.81 0.59 18.89
CA GLY A 131 -5.56 1.82 18.13
C GLY A 131 -6.74 2.31 17.29
N ALA A 132 -7.88 1.60 17.30
CA ALA A 132 -9.08 1.97 16.56
C ALA A 132 -9.78 3.17 17.21
N SER A 133 -9.52 4.37 16.71
CA SER A 133 -10.22 5.56 17.20
C SER A 133 -11.69 5.59 16.76
N ARG A 134 -12.51 6.39 17.46
CA ARG A 134 -13.89 6.69 17.05
C ARG A 134 -13.98 7.17 15.60
N ARG A 135 -13.03 8.01 15.17
CA ARG A 135 -12.95 8.52 13.79
C ARG A 135 -12.76 7.38 12.79
N MET A 136 -11.83 6.46 13.06
CA MET A 136 -11.60 5.30 12.20
C MET A 136 -12.84 4.42 12.14
N ARG A 137 -13.44 4.06 13.29
CA ARG A 137 -14.65 3.23 13.35
C ARG A 137 -15.81 3.83 12.55
N ARG A 138 -16.04 5.14 12.66
CA ARG A 138 -17.04 5.84 11.85
C ARG A 138 -16.73 5.76 10.35
N GLY A 139 -15.46 5.94 9.98
CA GLY A 139 -15.00 5.81 8.59
C GLY A 139 -15.24 4.42 8.02
N LEU A 140 -14.89 3.37 8.78
CA LEU A 140 -15.16 1.97 8.40
C LEU A 140 -16.65 1.72 8.20
N ASN A 141 -17.50 2.13 9.15
CA ASN A 141 -18.94 1.94 9.04
C ASN A 141 -19.53 2.67 7.83
N THR A 142 -19.06 3.89 7.55
CA THR A 142 -19.52 4.67 6.39
C THR A 142 -19.13 3.99 5.09
N ALA A 143 -17.88 3.52 4.96
CA ALA A 143 -17.39 2.84 3.77
C ALA A 143 -18.10 1.50 3.55
N LEU A 144 -18.33 0.72 4.62
CA LEU A 144 -19.06 -0.55 4.54
C LEU A 144 -20.52 -0.35 4.15
N ALA A 145 -21.21 0.66 4.70
CA ALA A 145 -22.58 0.99 4.33
C ALA A 145 -22.69 1.38 2.85
N ALA A 146 -21.74 2.18 2.35
CA ALA A 146 -21.70 2.58 0.95
C ALA A 146 -21.55 1.39 -0.02
N ARG A 147 -20.92 0.29 0.39
CA ARG A 147 -20.86 -0.93 -0.42
C ARG A 147 -22.23 -1.57 -0.61
N THR A 148 -23.03 -1.60 0.45
CA THR A 148 -24.36 -2.22 0.44
C THR A 148 -25.33 -1.44 -0.44
N THR A 149 -25.18 -0.12 -0.54
CA THR A 149 -26.00 0.72 -1.43
C THR A 149 -25.61 0.63 -2.90
N ALA A 150 -24.36 0.26 -3.21
CA ALA A 150 -23.83 0.17 -4.57
C ALA A 150 -23.95 -1.23 -5.20
N ALA A 151 -24.44 -2.22 -4.45
CA ALA A 151 -24.72 -3.58 -4.90
C ALA A 151 -26.20 -3.72 -5.26
#